data_AF-A0A936QI84-F1
#
_entry.id   AF-A0A936QI84-F1
#
_cell.length_a   1.000
_cell.length_b   1.000
_cell.length_c   1.000
_cell.angle_alpha   90.00
_cell.angle_beta   90.00
_cell.angle_gamma   90.00
#
_symmetry.space_group_name_H-M   'P 1'
#
loop_
_entity.id
_entity.type
_entity.pdbx_description
1 polymer ?
#
loop_
_entity_poly.entity_id
_entity_poly.type
_entity_poly.pdbx_seq_one_letter_code
_entity_poly.pdbx_strand_id
1 'polypeptide(L)'
;MQQGLKKNGLLILSTHGTWQFHSAPVDVQRWTSYGLKNLINKYDFEILDFIPSLGQLALTSQLRLTFFHSFVKEIAKPLKLIYYPLSLLYQFKMMLEDAITPQRVKERDSAYYIVIAKRNKSETIN
;
A
#
# COMPACT_ATOMS: atom_id res chain seq x y z
N MET A 1 -19.18 8.59 -8.63
CA MET A 1 -19.42 8.50 -7.18
C MET A 1 -18.73 9.67 -6.47
N GLN A 2 -19.44 10.76 -6.17
CA GLN A 2 -18.88 11.92 -5.41
C GLN A 2 -19.88 12.46 -4.36
N GLN A 3 -20.93 11.72 -4.02
CA GLN A 3 -22.07 12.26 -3.27
C GLN A 3 -22.00 12.06 -1.73
N GLY A 4 -20.87 11.60 -1.17
CA GLY A 4 -20.79 11.27 0.26
C GLY A 4 -20.03 12.24 1.17
N LEU A 5 -19.17 13.11 0.62
CA LEU A 5 -18.27 13.95 1.44
C LEU A 5 -18.82 15.37 1.59
N LYS A 6 -18.96 15.81 2.86
CA LYS A 6 -19.25 17.20 3.23
C LYS A 6 -18.17 18.14 2.66
N LYS A 7 -18.50 19.42 2.52
CA LYS A 7 -17.50 20.46 2.16
C LYS A 7 -16.33 20.40 3.16
N ASN A 8 -15.10 20.44 2.66
CA ASN A 8 -13.86 20.21 3.43
C ASN A 8 -13.73 18.82 4.10
N GLY A 9 -14.51 17.82 3.68
CA GLY A 9 -14.40 16.46 4.18
C GLY A 9 -13.05 15.84 3.82
N LEU A 10 -12.51 15.03 4.74
CA LEU A 10 -11.30 14.25 4.55
C LEU A 10 -11.65 12.89 3.96
N LEU A 11 -10.92 12.51 2.92
CA LEU A 11 -10.87 11.19 2.33
C LEU A 11 -9.60 10.49 2.83
N ILE A 12 -9.76 9.37 3.52
CA ILE A 12 -8.65 8.47 3.87
C ILE A 12 -8.83 7.20 3.04
N LEU A 13 -7.81 6.86 2.27
CA LEU A 13 -7.78 5.72 1.36
C LEU A 13 -6.57 4.85 1.70
N SER A 14 -6.75 3.53 1.64
CA SER A 14 -5.63 2.58 1.57
C SER A 14 -5.78 1.70 0.34
N THR A 15 -4.72 1.51 -0.44
CA THR A 15 -4.71 0.57 -1.57
C THR A 15 -3.48 -0.33 -1.53
N HIS A 16 -3.57 -1.47 -2.21
CA HIS A 16 -2.42 -2.32 -2.49
C HIS A 16 -1.75 -1.84 -3.79
N GLY A 17 -0.45 -1.60 -3.76
CA GLY A 17 0.35 -1.02 -4.83
C GLY A 17 1.58 -1.86 -5.20
N THR A 18 1.45 -3.18 -5.26
CA THR A 18 2.60 -4.08 -5.48
C THR A 18 3.02 -4.20 -6.95
N TRP A 19 2.91 -3.12 -7.73
CA TRP A 19 3.36 -3.10 -9.13
C TRP A 19 4.53 -2.14 -9.26
N GLN A 20 5.66 -2.66 -9.75
CA GLN A 20 6.79 -1.84 -10.12
C GLN A 20 6.33 -0.80 -11.14
N PHE A 21 6.68 0.46 -10.90
CA PHE A 21 6.50 1.49 -11.89
C PHE A 21 7.32 1.15 -13.14
N HIS A 22 6.63 0.83 -14.23
CA HIS A 22 7.23 0.63 -15.54
C HIS A 22 6.88 1.84 -16.41
N SER A 23 7.89 2.52 -16.93
CA SER A 23 7.75 3.76 -17.73
C SER A 23 7.21 3.49 -19.14
N ALA A 24 6.12 2.73 -19.26
CA ALA A 24 5.36 2.64 -20.49
C ALA A 24 4.57 3.95 -20.66
N PRO A 25 4.42 4.46 -21.90
CA PRO A 25 4.06 5.86 -22.15
C PRO A 25 2.70 6.30 -21.58
N VAL A 26 1.77 5.39 -21.27
CA VAL A 26 0.50 5.72 -20.58
C VAL A 26 -0.01 4.53 -19.76
N ASP A 27 0.57 4.28 -18.58
CA ASP A 27 0.04 3.27 -17.63
C ASP A 27 -0.44 3.92 -16.32
N VAL A 28 -1.67 4.48 -16.38
CA VAL A 28 -2.31 5.19 -15.26
C VAL A 28 -3.44 4.41 -14.59
N GLN A 29 -3.77 3.21 -15.09
CA GLN A 29 -4.86 2.38 -14.55
C GLN A 29 -4.41 1.43 -13.44
N ARG A 30 -3.10 1.35 -13.18
CA ARG A 30 -2.56 0.56 -12.07
C ARG A 30 -2.57 1.35 -10.77
N TRP A 31 -2.69 0.64 -9.65
CA TRP A 31 -2.56 1.17 -8.29
C TRP A 31 -1.10 1.51 -7.93
N THR A 32 -0.37 2.16 -8.85
CA THR A 32 0.97 2.69 -8.59
C THR A 32 0.87 4.03 -7.84
N SER A 33 1.98 4.46 -7.24
CA SER A 33 2.07 5.80 -6.63
C SER A 33 1.64 6.92 -7.58
N TYR A 34 2.08 6.84 -8.84
CA TYR A 34 1.71 7.79 -9.89
C TYR A 34 0.23 7.70 -10.28
N GLY A 35 -0.27 6.48 -10.53
CA GLY A 35 -1.67 6.26 -10.91
C GLY A 35 -2.64 6.76 -9.83
N LEU A 36 -2.35 6.50 -8.56
CA LEU A 36 -3.12 6.98 -7.41
C LEU A 36 -3.14 8.50 -7.32
N LYS A 37 -1.97 9.16 -7.40
CA LYS A 37 -1.89 10.62 -7.35
C LYS A 37 -2.67 11.26 -8.50
N ASN A 38 -2.52 10.72 -9.71
CA ASN A 38 -3.25 11.20 -10.89
C ASN A 38 -4.77 11.01 -10.74
N LEU A 39 -5.20 9.85 -10.22
CA LEU A 39 -6.61 9.55 -10.01
C LEU A 39 -7.25 10.52 -9.00
N ILE A 40 -6.59 10.76 -7.87
CA ILE A 40 -7.11 11.63 -6.80
C ILE A 40 -7.21 13.08 -7.30
N ASN A 41 -6.16 13.57 -7.97
CA ASN A 41 -6.15 14.91 -8.55
C ASN A 41 -7.24 15.08 -9.63
N LYS A 42 -7.56 14.03 -10.40
CA LYS A 42 -8.63 14.04 -11.41
C LYS A 42 -10.03 14.22 -10.82
N TYR A 43 -10.25 13.90 -9.54
CA TYR A 43 -11.56 13.97 -8.89
C TYR A 43 -11.71 15.17 -7.92
N ASP A 44 -10.94 16.24 -8.12
CA ASP A 44 -10.98 17.48 -7.34
C ASP A 44 -10.66 17.28 -5.84
N PHE A 45 -9.72 16.39 -5.55
CA PHE A 45 -9.16 16.22 -4.22
C PHE A 45 -7.73 16.76 -4.17
N GLU A 46 -7.43 17.50 -3.11
CA GLU A 46 -6.07 17.90 -2.73
C GLU A 46 -5.46 16.81 -1.86
N ILE A 47 -4.30 16.27 -2.25
CA ILE A 47 -3.57 15.28 -1.45
C ILE A 47 -2.84 16.03 -0.33
N LEU A 48 -3.22 15.75 0.92
CA LEU A 48 -2.57 16.28 2.12
C LEU A 48 -1.36 15.44 2.52
N ASP A 49 -1.50 14.11 2.42
CA ASP A 49 -0.42 13.18 2.75
C ASP A 49 -0.49 11.91 1.88
N PHE A 50 0.67 11.34 1.61
CA PHE A 50 0.84 10.15 0.78
C PHE A 50 1.92 9.26 1.39
N ILE A 51 1.49 8.30 2.20
CA ILE A 51 2.37 7.49 3.03
C ILE A 51 2.61 6.14 2.35
N PRO A 52 3.84 5.88 1.85
CA PRO A 52 4.20 4.55 1.40
C PRO A 52 4.36 3.61 2.59
N SER A 53 3.77 2.42 2.50
CA SER A 53 3.86 1.40 3.53
C SER A 53 4.34 0.10 2.91
N LEU A 54 5.36 -0.49 3.55
CA LEU A 54 5.99 -1.75 3.21
C LEU A 54 6.70 -1.75 1.84
N GLY A 55 8.02 -1.81 1.85
CA GLY A 55 8.86 -1.99 0.67
C GLY A 55 8.68 -3.37 0.02
N GLN A 56 9.05 -3.49 -1.25
CA GLN A 56 8.87 -4.71 -2.03
C GLN A 56 9.59 -5.93 -1.43
N LEU A 57 10.78 -5.73 -0.82
CA LEU A 57 11.50 -6.81 -0.15
C LEU A 57 10.69 -7.36 1.02
N ALA A 58 10.24 -6.47 1.91
CA ALA A 58 9.43 -6.84 3.07
C ALA A 58 8.11 -7.51 2.67
N LEU A 59 7.47 -7.04 1.59
CA LEU A 59 6.28 -7.70 1.02
C LEU A 59 6.54 -9.15 0.65
N THR A 60 7.68 -9.48 0.01
CA THR A 60 7.97 -10.88 -0.34
C THR A 60 8.08 -11.77 0.90
N SER A 61 8.56 -11.23 2.02
CA SER A 61 8.57 -11.93 3.31
C SER A 61 7.18 -12.08 3.90
N GLN A 62 6.33 -11.05 3.82
CA GLN A 62 4.92 -11.14 4.24
C GLN A 62 4.16 -12.21 3.46
N LEU A 63 4.34 -12.28 2.14
CA LEU A 63 3.69 -13.28 1.28
C LEU A 63 4.15 -14.69 1.63
N ARG A 64 5.46 -14.90 1.81
CA ARG A 64 6.01 -16.19 2.26
C ARG A 64 5.48 -16.60 3.63
N LEU A 65 5.43 -15.67 4.58
CA LEU A 65 4.91 -15.94 5.92
C LEU A 65 3.42 -16.30 5.87
N THR A 66 2.63 -15.57 5.08
CA THR A 66 1.20 -15.88 4.86
C THR A 66 1.02 -17.27 4.28
N PHE A 67 1.84 -17.66 3.30
CA PHE A 67 1.81 -19.01 2.75
C PHE A 67 2.14 -20.08 3.80
N PHE A 68 3.23 -19.90 4.57
CA PHE A 68 3.59 -20.84 5.63
C PHE A 68 2.51 -20.94 6.71
N HIS A 69 1.86 -19.82 7.04
CA HIS A 69 0.72 -19.81 7.94
C HIS A 69 -0.41 -20.71 7.45
N SER A 70 -0.84 -20.51 6.20
CA SER A 70 -1.91 -21.31 5.58
C SER A 70 -1.52 -22.80 5.52
N PHE A 71 -0.28 -23.10 5.09
CA PHE A 71 0.23 -24.48 5.01
C PHE A 71 0.20 -25.18 6.38
N VAL A 72 0.70 -24.54 7.43
CA VAL A 72 0.72 -25.10 8.79
C VAL A 72 -0.69 -25.21 9.37
N LYS A 73 -1.58 -24.27 9.06
CA LYS A 73 -2.97 -24.28 9.53
C LYS A 73 -3.80 -25.40 8.89
N GLU A 74 -3.63 -25.63 7.60
CA GLU A 74 -4.47 -26.52 6.80
C GLU A 74 -3.89 -27.94 6.67
N ILE A 75 -2.57 -28.07 6.48
CA ILE A 75 -1.92 -29.34 6.16
C ILE A 75 -1.12 -29.87 7.37
N ALA A 76 -0.24 -29.04 7.93
CA ALA A 76 0.78 -29.47 8.89
C ALA A 76 0.51 -28.99 10.32
N LYS A 77 -0.70 -29.24 10.87
CA LYS A 77 -1.15 -28.72 12.18
C LYS A 77 -0.19 -28.98 13.36
N PRO A 78 0.48 -30.15 13.50
CA PRO A 78 1.43 -30.38 14.59
C PRO A 78 2.64 -29.42 14.55
N LEU A 79 3.02 -28.90 13.38
CA LEU A 79 4.16 -28.00 13.22
C LEU A 79 3.87 -26.57 13.73
N LYS A 80 2.65 -26.27 14.19
CA LYS A 80 2.27 -24.95 14.73
C LYS A 80 3.22 -24.45 15.82
N LEU A 81 3.68 -25.33 16.71
CA LEU A 81 4.56 -24.96 17.82
C LEU A 81 5.92 -24.44 17.33
N ILE A 82 6.43 -25.00 16.22
CA ILE A 82 7.69 -24.58 15.58
C ILE A 82 7.46 -23.36 14.68
N TYR A 83 6.29 -23.27 14.06
CA TYR A 83 5.92 -22.16 13.19
C TYR A 83 5.87 -20.82 13.94
N TYR A 84 5.35 -20.75 15.17
CA TYR A 84 5.26 -19.47 15.89
C TYR A 84 6.61 -18.77 16.11
N PRO A 85 7.67 -19.41 16.64
CA PRO A 85 8.98 -18.76 16.76
C PRO A 85 9.57 -18.43 15.38
N LEU A 86 9.37 -19.28 14.37
CA LEU A 86 9.78 -18.97 13.00
C LEU A 86 9.05 -17.73 12.45
N SER A 87 7.77 -17.56 12.77
CA SER A 87 6.99 -16.40 12.35
C SER A 87 7.52 -15.10 12.96
N LEU A 88 7.99 -15.13 14.22
CA LEU A 88 8.65 -13.99 14.86
C LEU A 88 9.95 -13.62 14.13
N LEU A 89 10.76 -14.62 13.76
CA LEU A 89 11.98 -14.40 12.98
C LEU A 89 11.67 -13.80 11.60
N TYR A 90 10.60 -14.25 10.95
CA TYR A 90 10.15 -13.69 9.67
C TYR A 90 9.63 -12.27 9.79
N GLN A 91 8.88 -11.94 10.85
CA GLN A 91 8.43 -10.58 11.12
C GLN A 91 9.61 -9.65 11.40
N PHE A 92 10.62 -10.12 12.12
CA PHE A 92 11.85 -9.36 12.35
C PHE A 92 12.63 -9.15 11.04
N LYS A 93 12.80 -10.20 10.23
CA LYS A 93 13.38 -10.10 8.89
C LYS A 93 12.62 -9.09 8.02
N MET A 94 11.30 -9.13 8.03
CA MET A 94 10.44 -8.18 7.30
C MET A 94 10.69 -6.74 7.74
N MET A 95 10.82 -6.49 9.05
CA MET A 95 11.15 -5.17 9.59
C MET A 95 12.53 -4.69 9.11
N LEU A 96 13.54 -5.56 9.09
CA LEU A 96 14.87 -5.23 8.56
C LEU A 96 14.85 -4.95 7.05
N GLU A 97 14.17 -5.80 6.27
CA GLU A 97 14.02 -5.61 4.83
C GLU A 97 13.30 -4.30 4.50
N ASP A 98 12.30 -3.94 5.29
CA ASP A 98 11.64 -2.64 5.13
C ASP A 98 12.59 -1.50 5.50
N ALA A 99 13.30 -1.58 6.63
CA ALA A 99 14.26 -0.55 7.05
C ALA A 99 15.40 -0.33 6.04
N ILE A 100 15.87 -1.39 5.38
CA ILE A 100 16.94 -1.34 4.38
C ILE A 100 16.42 -0.84 3.02
N THR A 101 15.13 -1.02 2.72
CA THR A 101 14.56 -0.56 1.45
C THR A 101 14.63 0.97 1.37
N PRO A 102 15.31 1.56 0.36
CA PRO A 102 15.46 3.01 0.27
C PRO A 102 14.10 3.73 0.17
N GLN A 103 13.98 4.88 0.83
CA GLN A 103 12.72 5.64 0.87
C GLN A 103 12.21 6.00 -0.53
N ARG A 104 13.10 6.40 -1.44
CA ARG A 104 12.75 6.67 -2.86
C ARG A 104 12.10 5.47 -3.55
N VAL A 105 12.51 4.24 -3.20
CA VAL A 105 11.93 3.02 -3.75
C VAL A 105 10.56 2.75 -3.11
N LYS A 106 10.41 2.96 -1.81
CA LYS A 106 9.12 2.85 -1.11
C LYS A 106 8.08 3.83 -1.68
N GLU A 107 8.46 5.09 -1.85
CA GLU A 107 7.57 6.11 -2.42
C GLU A 107 7.06 5.76 -3.82
N ARG A 108 7.87 5.03 -4.60
CA ARG A 108 7.54 4.65 -5.97
C ARG A 108 6.76 3.33 -6.04
N ASP A 109 7.19 2.32 -5.27
CA ASP A 109 6.85 0.91 -5.45
C ASP A 109 6.40 0.18 -4.17
N SER A 110 6.03 0.90 -3.11
CA SER A 110 5.51 0.29 -1.88
C SER A 110 4.27 -0.56 -2.12
N ALA A 111 4.16 -1.63 -1.35
CA ALA A 111 3.07 -2.58 -1.43
C ALA A 111 1.73 -1.99 -1.02
N TYR A 112 1.74 -0.97 -0.17
CA TYR A 112 0.54 -0.28 0.27
C TYR A 112 0.77 1.23 0.26
N TYR A 113 -0.28 1.99 -0.04
CA TYR A 113 -0.28 3.44 0.10
C TYR A 113 -1.45 3.86 0.96
N ILE A 114 -1.18 4.72 1.94
CA ILE A 114 -2.21 5.43 2.69
C ILE A 114 -2.24 6.85 2.14
N VAL A 115 -3.40 7.27 1.68
CA VAL A 115 -3.60 8.62 1.13
C VAL A 115 -4.61 9.36 1.98
N ILE A 116 -4.23 10.56 2.38
CA ILE A 116 -5.10 11.51 3.06
C ILE A 116 -5.32 12.65 2.09
N ALA A 117 -6.58 12.85 1.69
CA ALA A 117 -6.94 13.89 0.74
C ALA A 117 -8.13 14.70 1.23
N LYS A 118 -8.22 15.96 0.80
CA LYS A 118 -9.30 16.87 1.15
C LYS A 118 -10.05 17.24 -0.12
N ARG A 119 -11.37 17.26 -0.06
CA ARG A 119 -12.18 17.75 -1.19
C ARG A 119 -11.94 19.25 -1.38
N ASN A 120 -11.50 19.65 -2.57
CA ASN A 120 -11.43 21.07 -2.91
C ASN A 120 -12.84 21.67 -2.96
N LYS A 121 -12.98 22.92 -2.54
CA LYS A 121 -14.21 23.67 -2.82
C LYS A 121 -14.27 23.81 -4.34
N SER A 122 -15.22 23.15 -4.98
CA SER A 122 -15.63 23.53 -6.33
C SER A 122 -16.02 25.00 -6.25
N GLU A 123 -15.24 25.89 -6.86
CA GLU A 123 -15.68 27.26 -7.11
C GLU A 123 -16.94 27.15 -7.95
N THR A 124 -18.07 27.48 -7.34
CA THR A 124 -19.29 27.73 -8.08
C THR A 124 -18.97 28.93 -8.96
N ILE A 125 -18.69 28.70 -10.23
CA ILE A 125 -18.62 29.76 -11.24
C ILE A 125 -20.03 30.36 -11.25
N ASN A 126 -20.13 31.61 -10.77
CA ASN A 126 -21.34 32.43 -10.85
C ASN A 126 -21.66 32.78 -12.31
#